data_AF-A0A3M1CFU9-F1
#
_entry.id   AF-A0A3M1CFU9-F1
#
_cell.length_a   1.000
_cell.length_b   1.000
_cell.length_c   1.000
_cell.angle_alpha   90.00
_cell.angle_beta   90.00
_cell.angle_gamma   90.00
#
_symmetry.space_group_name_H-M   'P 1'
#
loop_
_entity.id
_entity.type
_entity.pdbx_description
1 polymer ?
#
loop_
_entity_poly.entity_id
_entity_poly.type
_entity_poly.pdbx_seq_one_letter_code
_entity_poly.pdbx_strand_id
1 'polypeptide(L)'
;MVPCNDQENPVLMITAVGRGFRQGELEVFPDELDFGRVDAGSSETAQATVRNAGNGPLLVTSISLAPGSSPDFRILSSTRPGELAPGASAPVRIAYSPGLG
;
A
#
# COMPACT_ATOMS: atom_id res chain seq x y z
N MET A 1 -19.78 -27.97 64.63
CA MET A 1 -20.15 -28.15 63.22
C MET A 1 -19.94 -26.80 62.55
N VAL A 2 -18.90 -26.67 61.73
CA VAL A 2 -18.56 -25.41 61.03
C VAL A 2 -19.29 -25.47 59.67
N PRO A 3 -20.12 -24.49 59.28
CA PRO A 3 -20.58 -24.46 57.90
C PRO A 3 -19.37 -24.16 57.03
N CYS A 4 -19.04 -25.11 56.15
CA CYS A 4 -18.01 -24.94 55.14
C CYS A 4 -18.43 -23.80 54.20
N ASN A 5 -17.41 -23.11 53.74
CA ASN A 5 -17.49 -22.02 52.79
C ASN A 5 -18.03 -22.52 51.45
N ASP A 6 -19.08 -21.88 50.95
CA ASP A 6 -19.55 -22.04 49.57
C ASP A 6 -19.57 -20.66 48.91
N GLN A 7 -18.53 -19.86 49.13
CA GLN A 7 -18.38 -18.58 48.46
C GLN A 7 -17.99 -18.87 47.01
N GLU A 8 -18.99 -19.22 46.19
CA GLU A 8 -18.85 -19.18 44.74
C GLU A 8 -18.36 -17.78 44.39
N ASN A 9 -17.12 -17.68 43.93
CA ASN A 9 -16.61 -16.44 43.37
C ASN A 9 -17.05 -16.41 41.90
N PRO A 10 -18.10 -15.65 41.53
CA PRO A 10 -18.47 -15.54 40.13
C PRO A 10 -17.31 -14.92 39.36
N VAL A 11 -16.75 -15.67 38.42
CA VAL A 11 -15.72 -15.17 37.51
C VAL A 11 -16.42 -14.40 36.40
N LEU A 12 -16.30 -13.07 36.40
CA LEU A 12 -16.80 -12.22 35.31
C LEU A 12 -15.77 -12.17 34.18
N MET A 13 -16.08 -12.81 33.05
CA MET A 13 -15.26 -12.71 31.83
C MET A 13 -15.72 -11.52 30.99
N ILE A 14 -14.93 -10.45 30.96
CA ILE A 14 -15.15 -9.33 30.05
C ILE A 14 -14.34 -9.59 28.77
N THR A 15 -15.03 -9.68 27.63
CA THR A 15 -14.35 -9.65 26.33
C THR A 15 -14.09 -8.20 25.96
N ALA A 16 -12.84 -7.77 25.99
CA ALA A 16 -12.44 -6.45 25.52
C ALA A 16 -12.18 -6.48 24.01
N VAL A 17 -12.80 -5.57 23.27
CA VAL A 17 -12.50 -5.33 21.84
C VAL A 17 -11.86 -3.96 21.70
N GLY A 18 -10.69 -3.90 21.06
CA GLY A 18 -10.02 -2.67 20.67
C GLY A 18 -9.94 -2.59 19.15
N ARG A 19 -10.30 -1.45 18.55
CA ARG A 19 -10.02 -1.15 17.14
C ARG A 19 -8.92 -0.10 17.09
N GLY A 20 -7.73 -0.47 16.62
CA GLY A 20 -6.65 0.49 16.40
C GLY A 20 -6.98 1.43 15.25
N PHE A 21 -6.67 2.72 15.41
CA PHE A 21 -6.67 3.68 14.30
C PHE A 21 -5.31 3.64 13.61
N ARG A 22 -5.29 3.23 12.34
CA ARG A 22 -4.13 3.39 11.47
C ARG A 22 -4.33 4.66 10.66
N GLN A 23 -3.33 5.54 10.65
CA GLN A 23 -3.27 6.63 9.68
C GLN A 23 -3.24 6.05 8.25
N GLY A 24 -3.16 6.90 7.22
CA GLY A 24 -2.99 6.40 5.85
C GLY A 24 -1.83 5.41 5.76
N GLU A 25 -2.08 4.22 5.20
CA GLU A 25 -1.10 3.14 5.06
C GLU A 25 -0.90 2.87 3.58
N LEU A 26 0.31 3.11 3.09
CA LEU A 26 0.66 2.99 1.68
C LEU A 26 0.98 1.54 1.34
N GLU A 27 0.20 0.96 0.44
CA GLU A 27 0.52 -0.30 -0.24
C GLU A 27 0.73 -0.04 -1.74
N VAL A 28 1.69 -0.74 -2.35
CA VAL A 28 1.95 -0.71 -3.78
C VAL A 28 1.88 -2.15 -4.30
N PHE A 29 1.25 -2.37 -5.46
CA PHE A 29 1.21 -3.70 -6.07
C PHE A 29 1.18 -3.62 -7.60
N PRO A 30 1.96 -4.44 -8.32
CA PRO A 30 3.01 -5.32 -7.78
C PRO A 30 4.22 -4.52 -7.27
N ASP A 31 5.06 -5.14 -6.44
CA ASP A 31 6.30 -4.53 -5.92
C ASP A 31 7.36 -4.36 -7.03
N GLU A 32 7.27 -5.20 -8.06
CA GLU A 32 8.13 -5.19 -9.24
C GLU A 32 7.28 -5.18 -10.51
N LEU A 33 7.68 -4.37 -11.49
CA LEU A 33 7.04 -4.34 -12.80
C LEU A 33 7.93 -5.03 -13.83
N ASP A 34 7.42 -6.12 -14.40
CA ASP A 34 8.05 -6.79 -15.53
C ASP A 34 7.51 -6.22 -16.84
N PHE A 35 8.41 -5.69 -17.66
CA PHE A 35 8.12 -5.15 -18.99
C PHE A 35 8.36 -6.18 -20.10
N GLY A 36 8.88 -7.36 -19.74
CA GLY A 36 9.31 -8.39 -20.68
C GLY A 36 10.49 -7.93 -21.53
N ARG A 37 10.61 -8.53 -22.71
CA ARG A 37 11.62 -8.14 -23.70
C ARG A 37 11.13 -6.91 -24.47
N VAL A 38 11.82 -5.79 -24.28
CA VAL A 38 11.61 -4.55 -25.05
C VAL A 38 12.82 -4.32 -25.95
N ASP A 39 12.61 -4.29 -27.25
CA ASP A 39 13.69 -4.03 -28.20
C ASP A 39 14.11 -2.54 -28.16
N ALA A 40 15.40 -2.28 -28.40
CA ALA A 40 15.95 -0.93 -28.37
C ALA A 40 15.21 0.02 -29.32
N GLY A 41 14.91 1.23 -28.86
CA GLY A 41 14.13 2.22 -29.61
C GLY A 41 12.61 2.00 -29.58
N SER A 42 12.13 0.94 -28.92
CA SER A 42 10.71 0.71 -28.63
C SER A 42 10.35 1.14 -27.21
N SER A 43 9.05 1.18 -26.90
CA SER A 43 8.57 1.50 -25.56
C SER A 43 7.44 0.57 -25.13
N GLU A 44 7.51 0.09 -23.89
CA GLU A 44 6.43 -0.66 -23.26
C GLU A 44 5.95 0.05 -21.99
N THR A 45 4.70 -0.19 -21.61
CA THR A 45 4.08 0.43 -20.42
C THR A 45 3.56 -0.64 -19.47
N ALA A 46 3.87 -0.49 -18.20
CA ALA A 46 3.32 -1.29 -17.11
C ALA A 46 2.63 -0.39 -16.08
N GLN A 47 1.77 -0.99 -15.26
CA GLN A 47 1.00 -0.28 -14.25
C GLN A 47 1.24 -0.88 -12.87
N ALA A 48 1.61 -0.04 -11.92
CA ALA A 48 1.50 -0.32 -10.50
C ALA A 48 0.22 0.31 -9.94
N THR A 49 -0.31 -0.27 -8.88
CA THR A 49 -1.45 0.25 -8.14
C THR A 49 -0.99 0.71 -6.78
N VAL A 50 -1.29 1.97 -6.44
CA VAL A 50 -1.08 2.50 -5.10
C VAL A 50 -2.40 2.47 -4.35
N ARG A 51 -2.41 1.93 -3.14
CA ARG A 51 -3.61 1.75 -2.32
C ARG A 51 -3.40 2.30 -0.92
N ASN A 52 -4.45 2.89 -0.35
CA ASN A 52 -4.52 3.17 1.07
C ASN A 52 -5.15 1.97 1.80
N ALA A 53 -4.33 1.18 2.49
CA ALA A 53 -4.78 0.04 3.30
C ALA A 53 -5.15 0.43 4.75
N GLY A 54 -4.95 1.70 5.11
CA GLY A 54 -5.21 2.23 6.44
C GLY A 54 -6.68 2.58 6.64
N ASN A 55 -7.00 3.02 7.86
CA ASN A 55 -8.35 3.42 8.26
C ASN A 55 -8.51 4.95 8.32
N GLY A 56 -7.46 5.71 7.98
CA GLY A 56 -7.47 7.18 7.82
C GLY A 56 -7.02 7.59 6.41
N PRO A 57 -7.16 8.87 6.01
CA PRO A 57 -6.77 9.35 4.69
C PRO A 57 -5.25 9.26 4.48
N LEU A 58 -4.84 8.95 3.25
CA LEU A 58 -3.44 8.91 2.82
C LEU A 58 -3.17 10.04 1.84
N LEU A 59 -2.32 10.99 2.23
CA LEU A 59 -1.90 12.10 1.38
C LEU A 59 -0.69 11.71 0.52
N VAL A 60 -0.83 11.87 -0.78
CA VAL A 60 0.12 11.43 -1.80
C VAL A 60 0.73 12.68 -2.46
N THR A 61 1.87 13.15 -1.94
CA THR A 61 2.64 14.36 -2.35
C THR A 61 3.56 14.23 -3.60
N SER A 62 4.57 13.35 -3.62
CA SER A 62 5.48 13.05 -4.78
C SER A 62 5.70 11.54 -5.10
N ILE A 63 5.52 11.10 -6.36
CA ILE A 63 5.81 9.73 -6.83
C ILE A 63 7.08 9.84 -7.66
N SER A 64 8.07 9.01 -7.35
CA SER A 64 9.37 9.00 -8.01
C SER A 64 9.83 7.56 -8.18
N LEU A 65 10.65 7.33 -9.21
CA LEU A 65 11.38 6.08 -9.36
C LEU A 65 12.43 5.95 -8.25
N ALA A 66 12.72 4.71 -7.85
CA ALA A 66 13.69 4.43 -6.79
C ALA A 66 15.10 4.89 -7.20
N PRO A 67 15.96 5.30 -6.23
CA PRO A 67 17.37 5.59 -6.52
C PRO A 67 18.04 4.41 -7.22
N GLY A 68 18.77 4.68 -8.31
CA GLY A 68 19.42 3.66 -9.13
C GLY A 68 18.55 3.07 -10.25
N SER A 69 17.30 3.49 -10.39
CA SER A 69 16.49 3.14 -11.58
C SER A 69 17.15 3.64 -12.86
N SER A 70 17.07 2.85 -13.94
CA SER A 70 17.56 3.26 -15.27
C SER A 70 16.89 4.57 -15.72
N PRO A 71 17.61 5.49 -16.39
CA PRO A 71 17.01 6.65 -17.04
C PRO A 71 16.00 6.29 -18.15
N ASP A 72 15.96 5.03 -18.59
CA ASP A 72 15.00 4.51 -19.56
C ASP A 72 13.57 4.38 -19.01
N PHE A 73 13.38 4.46 -17.69
CA PHE A 73 12.08 4.42 -17.05
C PHE A 73 11.48 5.82 -16.89
N ARG A 74 10.18 5.96 -17.17
CA ARG A 74 9.44 7.22 -17.02
C ARG A 74 8.06 7.02 -16.43
N ILE A 75 7.70 7.81 -15.43
CA ILE A 75 6.33 7.85 -14.90
C ILE A 75 5.46 8.65 -15.89
N LEU A 76 4.45 8.01 -16.48
CA LEU A 76 3.54 8.64 -17.44
C LEU A 76 2.37 9.35 -16.74
N SER A 77 1.83 8.74 -15.68
CA SER A 77 0.71 9.28 -14.91
C SER A 77 0.73 8.78 -13.47
N SER A 78 0.37 9.65 -12.53
CA SER A 78 0.29 9.34 -11.10
C SER A 78 -0.80 10.15 -10.39
N THR A 79 -1.18 9.74 -9.18
CA THR A 79 -2.25 10.32 -8.35
C THR A 79 -1.82 11.59 -7.60
N ARG A 80 -0.91 12.41 -8.15
CA ARG A 80 -0.20 13.44 -7.38
C ARG A 80 -0.44 14.87 -7.89
N PRO A 81 -0.54 15.86 -6.97
CA PRO A 81 -0.89 15.72 -5.56
C PRO A 81 -2.31 15.17 -5.43
N GLY A 82 -2.54 14.25 -4.50
CA GLY A 82 -3.87 13.66 -4.31
C GLY A 82 -4.05 12.99 -2.96
N GLU A 83 -5.31 12.77 -2.58
CA GLU A 83 -5.68 12.06 -1.36
C GLU A 83 -6.35 10.74 -1.73
N LEU A 84 -5.93 9.66 -1.06
CA LEU A 84 -6.60 8.37 -1.11
C LEU A 84 -7.37 8.17 0.19
N ALA A 85 -8.70 8.13 0.09
CA ALA A 85 -9.57 7.70 1.19
C ALA A 85 -9.23 6.26 1.65
N PRO A 86 -9.63 5.84 2.86
CA PRO A 86 -9.45 4.46 3.32
C PRO A 86 -9.97 3.44 2.30
N GLY A 87 -9.14 2.47 1.92
CA GLY A 87 -9.46 1.45 0.93
C GLY A 87 -9.40 1.92 -0.54
N ALA A 88 -9.24 3.22 -0.81
CA ALA A 88 -9.12 3.73 -2.16
C ALA A 88 -7.76 3.37 -2.77
N SER A 89 -7.76 3.23 -4.09
CA SER A 89 -6.56 2.94 -4.88
C SER A 89 -6.51 3.80 -6.13
N ALA A 90 -5.31 4.03 -6.63
CA ALA A 90 -5.11 4.73 -7.88
C ALA A 90 -3.92 4.16 -8.67
N PRO A 91 -4.01 4.17 -10.01
CA PRO A 91 -2.97 3.62 -10.86
C PRO A 91 -1.78 4.57 -11.02
N VAL A 92 -0.60 3.99 -11.15
CA VAL A 92 0.63 4.66 -11.56
C VAL A 92 1.15 3.94 -12.79
N ARG A 93 1.27 4.65 -13.91
CA ARG A 93 1.77 4.09 -15.16
C ARG A 93 3.22 4.46 -15.36
N ILE A 94 4.03 3.46 -15.67
CA ILE A 94 5.46 3.60 -15.93
C ILE A 94 5.73 3.07 -17.33
N ALA A 95 6.46 3.83 -18.13
CA ALA A 95 7.01 3.40 -19.41
C ALA A 95 8.46 2.98 -19.23
N TYR A 96 8.86 1.95 -19.97
CA TYR A 96 10.25 1.56 -20.18
C TYR A 96 10.59 1.76 -21.66
N SER A 97 11.68 2.47 -21.94
CA SER A 97 12.13 2.77 -23.30
C SER A 97 13.65 2.62 -23.39
N PRO A 98 14.17 1.39 -23.61
CA PRO A 98 15.60 1.17 -23.71
C PRO A 98 16.18 1.94 -24.90
N GLY A 99 17.25 2.68 -24.62
CA GLY A 99 17.98 3.42 -25.64
C GLY A 99 18.50 2.52 -26.78
N LEU A 100 18.54 3.09 -27.98
CA LEU A 100 19.47 2.64 -29.01
C LEU A 100 20.86 3.05 -28.50
N GLY A 101 21.75 2.11 -28.20
CA GLY A 101 23.10 2.41 -27.73
C GLY A 101 23.90 3.33 -28.66
#